data_AF-A0A009Q6G0-F1
#
_entry.id   AF-A0A009Q6G0-F1
#
_cell.length_a   1.000
_cell.length_b   1.000
_cell.length_c   1.000
_cell.angle_alpha   90.00
_cell.angle_beta   90.00
_cell.angle_gamma   90.00
#
_symmetry.space_group_name_H-M   'P 1'
#
loop_
_entity.id
_entity.type
_entity.pdbx_description
1 polymer ?
#
loop_
_entity_poly.entity_id
_entity_poly.type
_entity_poly.pdbx_seq_one_letter_code
_entity_poly.pdbx_strand_id
1 'polypeptide(L)'
;MMSLSDTAILQTVLFDVFVVGVVLGLIVSGFFKTLLNSLIYRFERPKRIKTQDGFLYFFKGKYYPLEYRNKLIDEHRKKFKHLSL
;
A
#
# COMPACT_ATOMS: atom_id res chain seq x y z
N MET A 1 -44.55 -10.43 25.89
CA MET A 1 -43.94 -9.09 26.07
C MET A 1 -42.47 -9.29 26.32
N MET A 2 -41.62 -8.60 25.58
CA MET A 2 -40.18 -8.58 25.84
C MET A 2 -39.94 -7.89 27.18
N SER A 3 -39.12 -8.47 28.06
CA SER A 3 -38.87 -7.86 29.36
C SER A 3 -37.98 -6.62 29.22
N LEU A 4 -38.07 -5.69 30.18
CA LEU A 4 -37.21 -4.50 30.21
C LEU A 4 -35.72 -4.86 30.20
N SER A 5 -35.34 -5.96 30.84
CA SER A 5 -33.99 -6.52 30.79
C SER A 5 -33.60 -6.97 29.39
N ASP A 6 -34.49 -7.63 28.66
CA ASP A 6 -34.21 -8.09 27.29
C ASP A 6 -34.00 -6.91 26.35
N THR A 7 -34.76 -5.82 26.51
CA THR A 7 -34.59 -4.60 25.72
C THR A 7 -33.28 -3.88 26.03
N ALA A 8 -32.85 -3.87 27.30
CA ALA A 8 -31.59 -3.26 27.70
C ALA A 8 -30.40 -4.03 27.12
N ILE A 9 -30.42 -5.37 27.22
CA ILE A 9 -29.38 -6.24 26.65
C ILE A 9 -29.30 -6.06 25.13
N LEU A 10 -30.44 -6.01 24.44
CA LEU A 10 -30.48 -5.78 23.00
C LEU A 10 -29.85 -4.44 22.62
N GLN A 11 -30.14 -3.37 23.37
CA GLN A 11 -29.57 -2.06 23.12
C GLN A 11 -28.04 -2.05 23.31
N THR A 12 -27.53 -2.74 24.34
CA THR A 12 -26.09 -2.87 24.57
C THR A 12 -25.40 -3.60 23.42
N VAL A 13 -25.95 -4.74 22.98
CA VAL A 13 -25.39 -5.51 21.87
C VAL A 13 -25.38 -4.69 20.57
N LEU A 14 -26.45 -3.95 20.28
CA LEU A 14 -26.51 -3.07 19.11
C LEU A 14 -25.45 -1.97 19.18
N PHE A 15 -25.25 -1.38 20.35
CA PHE A 15 -24.24 -0.35 20.55
C PHE A 15 -22.82 -0.91 20.36
N ASP A 16 -22.53 -2.09 20.92
CA ASP A 16 -21.23 -2.73 20.77
C ASP A 16 -20.92 -3.08 19.30
N VAL A 17 -21.90 -3.65 18.58
CA VAL A 17 -21.76 -3.94 17.15
C VAL A 17 -21.53 -2.67 16.34
N PHE A 18 -22.24 -1.58 16.67
CA PHE A 18 -22.04 -0.30 16.01
C PHE A 18 -20.64 0.27 16.25
N VAL A 19 -20.18 0.29 17.51
CA VAL A 19 -18.84 0.80 17.87
C VAL A 19 -17.75 -0.01 17.18
N VAL A 20 -17.83 -1.34 17.23
CA VAL A 20 -16.86 -2.22 16.54
C VAL A 20 -16.89 -1.99 15.03
N GLY A 21 -18.08 -1.84 14.44
CA GLY A 21 -18.25 -1.54 13.03
C GLY A 21 -17.59 -0.21 12.61
N VAL A 22 -17.77 0.85 13.41
CA VAL A 22 -17.16 2.16 13.16
C VAL A 22 -15.63 2.09 13.28
N VAL A 23 -15.11 1.46 14.32
CA VAL A 23 -13.65 1.32 14.55
C VAL A 23 -13.00 0.54 13.40
N LEU A 24 -13.59 -0.61 13.02
CA LEU A 24 -13.10 -1.39 11.88
C LEU A 24 -13.20 -0.60 10.58
N GLY A 25 -14.31 0.11 10.36
CA GLY A 25 -14.50 0.97 9.19
C GLY A 25 -13.42 2.04 9.06
N LEU A 26 -13.04 2.70 10.17
CA LEU A 26 -11.98 3.71 10.18
C LEU A 26 -10.61 3.10 9.86
N ILE A 27 -10.27 1.95 10.47
CA ILE A 27 -9.00 1.26 10.22
C ILE A 27 -8.91 0.82 8.76
N VAL A 28 -9.97 0.18 8.26
CA VAL A 28 -10.03 -0.34 6.90
C VAL A 28 -9.98 0.81 5.89
N SER A 29 -10.69 1.91 6.13
CA SER A 29 -10.66 3.10 5.27
C SER A 29 -9.27 3.74 5.21
N GLY A 30 -8.59 3.88 6.36
CA GLY A 30 -7.21 4.37 6.42
C GLY A 30 -6.23 3.46 5.68
N PHE A 31 -6.40 2.15 5.82
CA PHE A 31 -5.61 1.15 5.10
C PHE A 31 -5.81 1.24 3.59
N PHE A 32 -7.06 1.27 3.11
CA PHE A 32 -7.36 1.39 1.69
C PHE A 32 -6.85 2.69 1.09
N LYS A 33 -6.94 3.82 1.81
CA LYS A 33 -6.36 5.09 1.37
C LYS A 33 -4.84 4.98 1.19
N THR A 34 -4.16 4.31 2.12
CA THR A 34 -2.71 4.10 2.05
C THR A 34 -2.32 3.18 0.88
N LEU A 35 -3.09 2.11 0.68
CA LEU A 35 -2.91 1.19 -0.44
C LEU A 35 -3.10 1.91 -1.77
N LEU A 36 -4.17 2.70 -1.90
CA LEU A 36 -4.49 3.46 -3.10
C LEU A 36 -3.39 4.49 -3.40
N ASN A 37 -2.92 5.24 -2.39
CA ASN A 37 -1.82 6.18 -2.54
C ASN A 37 -0.53 5.50 -3.00
N SER A 38 -0.20 4.32 -2.46
CA SER A 38 0.97 3.54 -2.88
C SER A 38 0.86 3.06 -4.34
N LEU A 39 -0.33 2.68 -4.77
CA LEU A 39 -0.59 2.30 -6.17
C LEU A 39 -0.48 3.52 -7.10
N ILE A 40 -1.16 4.63 -6.77
CA ILE A 40 -1.12 5.88 -7.55
C ILE A 40 0.33 6.37 -7.69
N TYR A 41 1.10 6.36 -6.62
CA TYR A 41 2.51 6.76 -6.63
C TYR A 41 3.38 5.93 -7.59
N ARG A 42 3.02 4.67 -7.85
CA ARG A 42 3.69 3.85 -8.88
C ARG A 42 3.28 4.23 -10.29
N PHE A 43 2.02 4.62 -10.50
CA PHE A 43 1.50 5.00 -11.81
C PHE A 43 1.92 6.41 -12.24
N GLU A 44 2.00 7.36 -11.30
CA GLU A 44 2.43 8.74 -11.59
C GLU A 44 3.91 8.87 -11.94
N ARG A 45 4.73 7.85 -11.65
CA ARG A 45 6.16 7.91 -11.91
C ARG A 45 6.47 7.49 -13.34
N PRO A 46 6.85 8.42 -14.23
CA PRO A 46 7.16 8.08 -15.61
C PRO A 46 8.34 7.11 -15.65
N LYS A 47 8.27 6.12 -16.54
CA LYS A 47 9.33 5.10 -16.70
C LYS A 47 10.69 5.73 -17.07
N ARG A 48 10.66 6.89 -17.72
CA ARG A 48 11.84 7.67 -18.16
C ARG A 48 11.59 9.16 -18.02
N ILE A 49 12.60 9.93 -17.64
CA ILE A 49 12.60 11.39 -17.61
C ILE A 49 13.68 11.88 -18.58
N LYS A 50 13.35 12.84 -19.46
CA LYS A 50 14.31 13.49 -20.34
C LYS A 50 15.02 14.62 -19.59
N THR A 51 16.34 14.62 -19.58
CA THR A 51 17.21 15.66 -19.03
C THR A 51 17.95 16.37 -20.17
N GLN A 52 18.65 17.47 -19.87
CA GLN A 52 19.47 18.20 -20.86
C GLN A 52 20.53 17.29 -21.50
N ASP A 53 21.13 16.41 -20.69
CA ASP A 53 22.23 15.52 -21.13
C ASP A 53 21.79 14.10 -21.51
N GLY A 54 20.49 13.80 -21.56
CA GLY A 54 20.01 12.46 -21.94
C GLY A 54 18.69 12.00 -21.29
N PHE A 55 18.61 10.71 -20.93
CA PHE A 55 17.45 10.12 -20.27
C PHE A 55 17.83 9.46 -18.95
N LEU A 56 17.00 9.71 -17.94
CA LEU A 56 17.03 8.97 -16.68
C LEU A 56 15.94 7.90 -16.68
N TYR A 57 16.26 6.74 -16.16
CA TYR A 57 15.39 5.57 -16.16
C TYR A 57 14.99 5.22 -14.73
N PHE A 58 13.71 4.94 -14.53
CA PHE A 58 13.18 4.59 -13.23
C PHE A 58 13.64 3.18 -12.81
N PHE A 59 14.18 3.06 -11.60
CA PHE A 59 14.47 1.79 -10.95
C PHE A 59 14.35 1.93 -9.42
N LYS A 60 13.57 1.06 -8.79
CA LYS A 60 13.39 0.99 -7.32
C LYS A 60 13.20 2.34 -6.62
N GLY A 61 12.31 3.18 -7.15
CA GLY A 61 11.94 4.44 -6.48
C GLY A 61 12.87 5.62 -6.77
N LYS A 62 13.92 5.44 -7.58
CA LYS A 62 14.83 6.52 -8.00
C LYS A 62 15.07 6.48 -9.51
N TYR A 63 15.60 7.58 -10.03
CA TYR A 63 15.95 7.76 -11.43
C TYR A 63 17.46 7.69 -11.58
N TYR A 64 17.93 6.89 -12.54
CA TYR A 64 19.35 6.67 -12.76
C TYR A 64 19.69 6.78 -14.25
N PRO A 65 20.94 7.15 -14.60
CA PRO A 65 21.46 6.94 -15.94
C PRO A 65 21.37 5.47 -16.34
N LEU A 66 21.26 5.20 -17.64
CA LEU A 66 21.04 3.84 -18.18
C LEU A 66 22.08 2.83 -17.67
N GLU A 67 23.35 3.20 -17.71
CA GLU A 67 24.47 2.33 -17.29
C GLU A 67 24.36 1.94 -15.82
N TYR A 68 24.08 2.92 -14.96
CA TYR A 68 23.97 2.67 -13.52
C TYR A 68 22.72 1.84 -13.18
N ARG A 69 21.59 2.09 -13.86
CA ARG A 69 20.39 1.25 -13.74
C ARG A 69 20.68 -0.21 -14.10
N ASN A 70 21.41 -0.46 -15.18
CA ASN A 70 21.72 -1.83 -15.61
C ASN A 70 22.61 -2.54 -14.58
N LYS A 71 23.64 -1.87 -14.05
CA LYS A 71 24.45 -2.41 -12.95
C LYS A 71 23.61 -2.79 -11.73
N LEU A 72 22.70 -1.90 -11.32
CA LEU A 72 21.79 -2.17 -10.20
C LEU A 72 20.85 -3.34 -10.47
N ILE A 73 20.35 -3.50 -11.69
CA ILE A 73 19.51 -4.65 -12.09
C ILE A 73 20.30 -5.95 -11.98
N ASP A 74 21.54 -5.97 -12.46
CA ASP A 74 22.39 -7.16 -12.44
C ASP A 74 22.79 -7.55 -11.02
N GLU A 75 23.14 -6.60 -10.16
CA GLU A 75 23.35 -6.84 -8.73
C GLU A 75 22.08 -7.40 -8.08
N HIS A 76 20.91 -6.85 -8.44
CA HIS A 76 19.64 -7.33 -7.91
C HIS A 76 19.36 -8.77 -8.32
N ARG A 77 19.63 -9.13 -9.58
CA ARG A 77 19.48 -10.49 -10.09
C ARG A 77 20.43 -11.46 -9.41
N LYS A 78 21.70 -11.08 -9.22
CA LYS A 78 22.69 -11.88 -8.48
C LYS A 78 22.24 -12.15 -7.05
N LYS A 79 21.66 -11.15 -6.38
CA LYS A 79 21.07 -11.29 -5.03
C LYS A 79 19.86 -12.22 -4.97
N PHE A 80 19.21 -12.60 -6.06
CA PHE A 80 18.13 -13.60 -6.00
C PHE A 80 18.57 -14.98 -6.50
N LYS A 81 19.67 -15.05 -7.25
CA LYS A 81 20.24 -16.32 -7.74
C LYS A 81 20.79 -17.21 -6.62
N HIS A 82 21.12 -16.64 -5.45
CA HIS A 82 21.57 -17.41 -4.28
C HIS A 82 20.41 -17.98 -3.42
N LEU A 83 19.17 -17.54 -3.67
CA LEU A 83 17.96 -17.97 -2.95
C LEU A 83 17.17 -19.05 -3.70
N SER A 84 17.65 -19.48 -4.88
CA SER A 84 17.01 -20.49 -5.73
C SER A 84 17.69 -21.86 -5.63
N LEU A 85 18.21 -22.23 -4.45
CA LEU A 85 18.75 -23.55 -4.13
C LEU A 85 17.84 -24.23 -3.11
#